data_AF-A0A662S3J4-F1
#
_entry.id   AF-A0A662S3J4-F1
#
_cell.length_a   1.000
_cell.length_b   1.000
_cell.length_c   1.000
_cell.angle_alpha   90.00
_cell.angle_beta   90.00
_cell.angle_gamma   90.00
#
_symmetry.space_group_name_H-M   'P 1'
#
loop_
_entity.id
_entity.type
_entity.pdbx_description
1 polymer ?
#
loop_
_entity_poly.entity_id
_entity_poly.type
_entity_poly.pdbx_seq_one_letter_code
_entity_poly.pdbx_strand_id
1 'polypeptide(L)'
;MLEREFFRDPTLEEYLGGAFLIFGIVTLVLQVSGGIITYKGLEEKFYTFSPILLLLLYFLLHIGSAWLGSYLVVRRIRNTRIRLIRAGLLTGLAAYVVEALTTLLIVRAFPESLWALIGYLSGGCLGGYTVSFLTSRKAQEKPSEAE
;
A
#
# COMPACT_ATOMS: atom_id res chain seq x y z
N MET A 1 8.41 -9.98 -35.77
CA MET A 1 7.87 -10.92 -34.75
C MET A 1 8.34 -10.54 -33.33
N LEU A 2 8.52 -9.24 -33.04
CA LEU A 2 9.18 -8.71 -31.83
C LEU A 2 8.27 -7.80 -30.96
N GLU A 3 6.97 -7.70 -31.26
CA GLU A 3 6.06 -6.71 -30.63
C GLU A 3 5.20 -7.26 -29.49
N ARG A 4 5.30 -8.56 -29.15
CA ARG A 4 4.49 -9.17 -28.07
C ARG A 4 5.23 -9.36 -26.74
N GLU A 5 6.47 -8.90 -26.66
CA GLU A 5 7.15 -8.64 -25.41
C GLU A 5 6.81 -7.20 -25.02
N PHE A 6 6.13 -6.83 -23.93
CA PHE A 6 6.01 -7.49 -22.64
C PHE A 6 4.92 -6.77 -21.81
N PHE A 7 3.75 -6.47 -22.39
CA PHE A 7 2.63 -5.89 -21.64
C PHE A 7 1.99 -6.97 -20.77
N ARG A 8 2.44 -7.07 -19.52
CA ARG A 8 1.92 -8.01 -18.53
C ARG A 8 1.21 -7.24 -17.42
N ASP A 9 0.04 -7.72 -17.02
CA ASP A 9 -0.61 -7.31 -15.78
C ASP A 9 -0.14 -8.24 -14.65
N PRO A 10 -0.15 -7.79 -13.37
CA PRO A 10 0.21 -8.65 -12.25
C PRO A 10 -0.72 -9.86 -12.18
N THR A 11 -0.19 -11.00 -11.79
CA THR A 11 -1.02 -12.19 -11.53
C THR A 11 -1.77 -12.03 -10.21
N LEU A 12 -2.78 -12.88 -9.99
CA LEU A 12 -3.54 -12.86 -8.75
C LEU A 12 -2.63 -13.09 -7.54
N GLU A 13 -1.65 -13.99 -7.66
CA GLU A 13 -0.69 -14.30 -6.60
C GLU A 13 0.19 -13.09 -6.27
N GLU A 14 0.56 -12.29 -7.28
CA GLU A 14 1.33 -11.06 -7.07
C GLU A 14 0.49 -9.99 -6.36
N TYR A 15 -0.78 -9.84 -6.72
CA TYR A 15 -1.71 -8.96 -6.01
C TYR A 15 -1.91 -9.40 -4.56
N LEU A 16 -2.18 -10.69 -4.33
CA LEU A 16 -2.37 -11.23 -2.99
C LEU A 16 -1.10 -11.14 -2.14
N GLY A 17 0.06 -11.44 -2.73
CA GLY A 17 1.35 -11.28 -2.06
C GLY A 17 1.61 -9.84 -1.62
N GLY A 18 1.28 -8.87 -2.49
CA GLY A 18 1.31 -7.44 -2.13
C GLY A 18 0.33 -7.09 -1.02
N ALA A 19 -0.91 -7.57 -1.12
CA ALA A 19 -1.97 -7.33 -0.14
C ALA A 19 -1.61 -7.84 1.26
N PHE A 20 -1.13 -9.10 1.36
CA PHE A 20 -0.70 -9.68 2.63
C PHE A 20 0.52 -8.99 3.22
N LEU A 21 1.45 -8.51 2.39
CA LEU A 21 2.58 -7.71 2.86
C LEU A 21 2.10 -6.38 3.47
N ILE A 22 1.22 -5.66 2.77
CA ILE A 22 0.63 -4.40 3.25
C ILE A 22 -0.07 -4.63 4.59
N PHE A 23 -0.99 -5.60 4.64
CA PHE A 23 -1.72 -5.99 5.84
C PHE A 23 -0.78 -6.38 6.99
N GLY A 24 0.27 -7.15 6.70
CA GLY A 24 1.26 -7.58 7.69
C GLY A 24 2.03 -6.41 8.29
N ILE A 25 2.43 -5.42 7.47
CA ILE A 25 3.09 -4.19 7.95
C ILE A 25 2.16 -3.43 8.89
N VAL A 26 0.92 -3.16 8.46
CA VAL A 26 -0.06 -2.42 9.26
C VAL A 26 -0.31 -3.13 10.58
N THR A 27 -0.62 -4.43 10.52
CA THR A 27 -0.91 -5.25 11.70
C THR A 27 0.26 -5.27 12.67
N LEU A 28 1.48 -5.49 12.18
CA LEU A 28 2.67 -5.54 13.04
C LEU A 28 2.91 -4.20 13.74
N VAL A 29 2.80 -3.08 13.01
CA VAL A 29 2.99 -1.75 13.59
C VAL A 29 1.93 -1.46 14.65
N LEU A 30 0.66 -1.76 14.40
CA LEU A 30 -0.42 -1.56 15.36
C LEU A 30 -0.25 -2.44 16.60
N GLN A 31 0.07 -3.73 16.44
CA GLN A 31 0.24 -4.67 17.55
C GLN A 31 1.46 -4.33 18.41
N VAL A 32 2.60 -4.00 17.80
CA VAL A 32 3.81 -3.61 18.54
C VAL A 32 3.58 -2.28 19.26
N SER A 33 2.99 -1.29 18.60
CA SER A 33 2.72 0.02 19.21
C SER A 33 1.73 -0.11 20.36
N GLY A 34 0.62 -0.84 20.15
CA GLY A 34 -0.36 -1.13 21.19
C GLY A 34 0.25 -1.86 22.38
N GLY A 35 1.05 -2.90 22.13
CA GLY A 35 1.77 -3.63 23.17
C GLY A 35 2.70 -2.75 24.00
N ILE A 36 3.43 -1.83 23.36
CA ILE A 36 4.30 -0.86 24.07
C ILE A 36 3.47 0.12 24.91
N ILE A 37 2.36 0.64 24.36
CA ILE A 37 1.49 1.59 25.05
C ILE A 37 0.91 0.96 26.32
N THR A 38 0.35 -0.25 26.20
CA THR A 38 -0.21 -1.01 27.33
C THR A 38 0.88 -1.38 28.34
N TYR A 39 2.02 -1.91 27.88
CA TYR A 39 3.13 -2.29 28.77
C TYR A 39 3.65 -1.10 29.60
N LYS A 40 3.70 0.10 29.02
CA LYS A 40 4.15 1.32 29.70
C LYS A 40 3.03 2.03 30.49
N GLY A 41 1.81 1.51 30.51
CA GLY A 41 0.66 2.14 31.17
C GLY A 41 0.35 3.53 30.61
N LEU A 42 0.57 3.75 29.30
CA LEU A 42 0.41 5.05 28.66
C LEU A 42 -0.99 5.26 28.07
N GLU A 43 -1.91 4.32 28.28
CA GLU A 43 -3.24 4.28 27.66
C GLU A 43 -3.99 5.59 27.86
N GLU A 44 -4.19 6.05 29.10
CA GLU A 44 -4.88 7.31 29.38
C GLU A 44 -4.21 8.51 28.69
N LYS A 45 -2.88 8.61 28.74
CA LYS A 45 -2.14 9.71 28.09
C LYS A 45 -2.26 9.68 26.57
N PHE A 46 -2.36 8.49 25.98
CA PHE A 46 -2.50 8.28 24.55
C PHE A 46 -3.92 8.61 24.08
N TYR A 47 -4.95 8.18 24.83
CA TYR A 47 -6.35 8.52 24.54
C TYR A 47 -6.67 10.00 24.80
N THR A 48 -5.94 10.65 25.71
CA THR A 48 -6.04 12.10 25.95
C THR A 48 -5.25 12.90 24.91
N PHE A 49 -4.27 12.25 24.24
CA PHE A 49 -3.59 12.84 23.09
C PHE A 49 -4.59 13.05 21.96
N SER A 50 -4.47 14.17 21.24
CA SER A 50 -5.48 14.63 20.27
C SER A 50 -5.94 13.49 19.35
N PRO A 51 -7.24 13.11 19.35
CA PRO A 51 -7.80 12.05 18.49
C PRO A 51 -7.48 12.27 17.00
N ILE A 52 -7.31 13.53 16.59
CA ILE A 52 -6.93 13.90 15.23
C ILE A 52 -5.52 13.40 14.89
N LEU A 53 -4.57 13.47 15.83
CA LEU A 53 -3.22 12.99 15.58
C LEU A 53 -3.18 11.47 15.46
N LEU A 54 -3.94 10.76 16.29
CA LEU A 54 -4.05 9.30 16.21
C LEU A 54 -4.64 8.88 14.86
N LEU A 55 -5.73 9.52 14.45
CA LEU A 55 -6.33 9.29 13.14
C LEU A 55 -5.37 9.59 12.00
N LEU A 56 -4.58 10.67 12.10
CA LEU A 56 -3.56 11.02 11.10
C LEU A 56 -2.46 9.96 11.02
N LEU A 57 -1.95 9.49 12.16
CA LEU A 57 -0.92 8.45 12.20
C LEU A 57 -1.45 7.12 11.64
N TYR A 58 -2.68 6.75 12.01
CA TYR A 58 -3.37 5.59 11.47
C TYR A 58 -3.49 5.72 9.93
N PHE A 59 -3.98 6.85 9.44
CA PHE A 59 -4.10 7.11 8.00
C PHE A 59 -2.75 7.05 7.26
N LEU A 60 -1.71 7.69 7.80
CA LEU A 60 -0.36 7.68 7.20
C LEU A 60 0.26 6.29 7.18
N LEU A 61 0.01 5.46 8.20
CA LEU A 61 0.46 4.06 8.23
C LEU A 61 -0.15 3.26 7.06
N HIS A 62 -1.44 3.45 6.77
CA HIS A 62 -2.12 2.77 5.66
C HIS A 62 -1.62 3.27 4.29
N ILE A 63 -1.39 4.58 4.15
CA ILE A 63 -0.78 5.15 2.94
C ILE A 63 0.61 4.57 2.72
N GLY A 64 1.49 4.66 3.73
CA GLY A 64 2.89 4.28 3.60
C GLY A 64 3.07 2.79 3.31
N SER A 65 2.30 1.95 3.99
CA SER A 65 2.30 0.50 3.75
C SER A 65 1.80 0.16 2.35
N ALA A 66 0.63 0.69 1.92
CA ALA A 66 0.12 0.45 0.58
C ALA A 66 1.01 1.02 -0.51
N TRP A 67 1.65 2.17 -0.28
CA TRP A 67 2.62 2.74 -1.21
C TRP A 67 3.78 1.77 -1.43
N LEU A 68 4.41 1.29 -0.36
CA LEU A 68 5.51 0.35 -0.44
C LEU A 68 5.09 -0.96 -1.10
N GLY A 69 4.01 -1.60 -0.61
CA GLY A 69 3.56 -2.89 -1.12
C GLY A 69 3.15 -2.84 -2.58
N SER A 70 2.39 -1.80 -2.96
CA SER A 70 1.98 -1.61 -4.35
C SER A 70 3.15 -1.29 -5.27
N TYR A 71 4.13 -0.49 -4.81
CA TYR A 71 5.37 -0.26 -5.55
C TYR A 71 6.10 -1.59 -5.84
N LEU A 72 6.19 -2.50 -4.86
CA LEU A 72 6.88 -3.78 -5.01
C LEU A 72 6.19 -4.74 -6.00
N VAL A 73 4.86 -4.67 -6.11
CA VAL A 73 4.07 -5.40 -7.11
C VAL A 73 4.24 -4.75 -8.49
N VAL A 74 3.96 -3.45 -8.59
CA VAL A 74 3.90 -2.74 -9.88
C VAL A 74 5.28 -2.63 -10.55
N ARG A 75 6.39 -2.59 -9.79
CA ARG A 75 7.74 -2.53 -10.38
C ARG A 75 8.14 -3.77 -11.18
N ARG A 76 7.40 -4.87 -11.04
CA ARG A 76 7.66 -6.15 -11.73
C ARG A 76 7.01 -6.24 -13.10
N ILE A 77 6.09 -5.33 -13.41
CA ILE A 77 5.38 -5.29 -14.70
C ILE A 77 5.90 -4.15 -15.58
N ARG A 78 5.76 -4.29 -16.89
CA ARG A 78 5.96 -3.21 -17.86
C ARG A 78 4.62 -2.91 -18.52
N ASN A 79 4.11 -1.71 -18.31
CA ASN A 79 2.83 -1.33 -18.87
C ASN A 79 2.66 0.19 -19.03
N THR A 80 1.54 0.60 -19.62
CA THR A 80 1.14 2.00 -19.71
C THR A 80 0.93 2.60 -18.33
N ARG A 81 1.16 3.91 -18.19
CA ARG A 81 0.97 4.66 -16.94
C ARG A 81 -0.35 4.35 -16.23
N ILE A 82 -1.45 4.34 -17.00
CA ILE A 82 -2.80 4.06 -16.48
C ILE A 82 -2.88 2.65 -15.89
N ARG A 83 -2.29 1.65 -16.56
CA ARG A 83 -2.29 0.25 -16.09
C ARG A 83 -1.40 0.06 -14.86
N LEU A 84 -0.26 0.76 -14.78
CA LEU A 84 0.60 0.76 -13.59
C LEU A 84 -0.13 1.33 -12.35
N ILE A 85 -0.82 2.46 -12.52
CA ILE A 85 -1.62 3.08 -11.45
C ILE A 85 -2.78 2.16 -11.05
N ARG A 86 -3.48 1.59 -12.02
CA ARG A 86 -4.57 0.63 -11.77
C ARG A 86 -4.08 -0.60 -11.00
N ALA A 87 -2.91 -1.14 -11.37
CA ALA A 87 -2.32 -2.25 -10.63
C ALA A 87 -2.01 -1.88 -9.17
N GLY A 88 -1.47 -0.69 -8.93
CA GLY A 88 -1.26 -0.20 -7.58
C GLY A 88 -2.56 -0.05 -6.78
N LEU A 89 -3.58 0.57 -7.39
CA LEU A 89 -4.92 0.73 -6.80
C LEU A 89 -5.54 -0.63 -6.42
N LEU A 90 -5.50 -1.61 -7.33
CA LEU A 90 -6.04 -2.95 -7.08
C LEU A 90 -5.30 -3.69 -5.98
N THR A 91 -3.98 -3.49 -5.86
CA THR A 91 -3.19 -4.06 -4.75
C THR A 91 -3.62 -3.47 -3.41
N GLY A 92 -3.79 -2.14 -3.34
CA GLY A 92 -4.32 -1.47 -2.15
C GLY A 92 -5.75 -1.90 -1.80
N LEU A 93 -6.63 -2.04 -2.79
CA LEU A 93 -7.99 -2.54 -2.58
C LEU A 93 -7.98 -3.98 -2.05
N ALA A 94 -7.14 -4.85 -2.61
CA ALA A 94 -6.98 -6.21 -2.12
C ALA A 94 -6.48 -6.24 -0.66
N ALA A 95 -5.54 -5.36 -0.30
CA ALA A 95 -5.07 -5.22 1.09
C ALA A 95 -6.21 -4.81 2.03
N TYR A 96 -7.02 -3.83 1.63
CA TYR A 96 -8.20 -3.43 2.38
C TYR A 96 -9.18 -4.58 2.58
N VAL A 97 -9.45 -5.39 1.55
CA VAL A 97 -10.33 -6.56 1.66
C VAL A 97 -9.75 -7.60 2.63
N VAL A 98 -8.44 -7.86 2.57
CA VAL A 98 -7.77 -8.78 3.51
C VAL A 98 -7.89 -8.28 4.95
N GLU A 99 -7.61 -7.01 5.20
CA GLU A 99 -7.77 -6.41 6.52
C GLU A 99 -9.23 -6.47 6.97
N ALA A 100 -10.15 -6.11 6.09
CA ALA A 100 -11.58 -6.12 6.37
C ALA A 100 -12.08 -7.49 6.83
N LEU A 101 -11.73 -8.54 6.08
CA LEU A 101 -12.11 -9.90 6.45
C LEU A 101 -11.48 -10.30 7.79
N THR A 102 -10.22 -9.96 8.01
CA THR A 102 -9.51 -10.34 9.23
C THR A 102 -10.10 -9.62 10.46
N THR A 103 -10.35 -8.32 10.35
CA THR A 103 -10.96 -7.50 11.40
C THR A 103 -12.39 -7.96 11.70
N LEU A 104 -13.18 -8.30 10.68
CA LEU A 104 -14.53 -8.85 10.84
C LEU A 104 -14.52 -10.19 11.59
N LEU A 105 -13.60 -11.08 11.24
CA LEU A 105 -13.51 -12.43 11.82
C LEU A 105 -12.96 -12.43 13.26
N ILE A 106 -11.97 -11.57 13.55
CA ILE A 106 -11.24 -11.58 14.82
C ILE A 106 -11.81 -10.55 15.80
N VAL A 107 -11.89 -9.28 15.37
CA VAL A 107 -12.15 -8.14 16.27
C VAL A 107 -13.65 -7.85 16.38
N ARG A 108 -14.45 -8.24 15.38
CA ARG A 108 -15.92 -8.03 15.30
C ARG A 108 -16.35 -6.56 15.44
N ALA A 109 -15.42 -5.62 15.32
CA ALA A 109 -15.65 -4.19 15.31
C ALA A 109 -14.94 -3.61 14.08
N PHE A 110 -15.60 -2.70 13.38
CA PHE A 110 -15.10 -2.10 12.13
C PHE A 110 -14.85 -0.58 12.22
N PRO A 111 -14.26 -0.07 13.32
CA PRO A 111 -14.02 1.36 13.46
C PRO A 111 -13.04 1.84 12.40
N GLU A 112 -13.27 3.06 11.88
CA GLU A 112 -12.33 3.79 11.01
C GLU A 112 -12.04 3.19 9.62
N SER A 113 -12.80 2.17 9.21
CA SER A 113 -12.65 1.46 7.93
C SER A 113 -12.66 2.34 6.67
N LEU A 114 -13.40 3.45 6.68
CA LEU A 114 -13.41 4.38 5.55
C LEU A 114 -12.04 5.08 5.39
N TRP A 115 -11.40 5.47 6.48
CA TRP A 115 -10.08 6.12 6.44
C TRP A 115 -8.98 5.12 6.04
N ALA A 116 -9.07 3.89 6.54
CA ALA A 116 -8.21 2.80 6.10
C ALA A 116 -8.33 2.57 4.59
N LEU A 117 -9.56 2.50 4.07
CA LEU A 117 -9.83 2.36 2.64
C LEU A 117 -9.20 3.52 1.85
N ILE A 118 -9.45 4.77 2.23
CA ILE A 118 -8.87 5.93 1.54
C ILE A 118 -7.34 5.88 1.59
N GLY A 119 -6.76 5.50 2.73
CA GLY A 119 -5.31 5.35 2.90
C GLY A 119 -4.73 4.29 1.97
N TYR A 120 -5.36 3.13 1.89
CA TYR A 120 -4.94 2.05 1.01
C TYR A 120 -5.06 2.38 -0.48
N LEU A 121 -6.17 3.01 -0.89
CA LEU A 121 -6.36 3.39 -2.29
C LEU A 121 -5.37 4.49 -2.71
N SER A 122 -5.17 5.51 -1.86
CA SER A 122 -4.23 6.59 -2.13
C SER A 122 -2.78 6.10 -2.13
N GLY A 123 -2.37 5.30 -1.14
CA GLY A 123 -1.07 4.63 -1.11
C GLY A 123 -0.85 3.73 -2.33
N GLY A 124 -1.86 2.94 -2.71
CA GLY A 124 -1.79 2.07 -3.88
C GLY A 124 -1.56 2.84 -5.17
N CYS A 125 -2.31 3.93 -5.39
CA CYS A 125 -2.09 4.85 -6.49
C CYS A 125 -0.65 5.41 -6.49
N LEU A 126 -0.16 5.88 -5.34
CA LEU A 126 1.21 6.41 -5.20
C LEU A 126 2.26 5.37 -5.62
N GLY A 127 2.09 4.09 -5.27
CA GLY A 127 2.99 3.03 -5.71
C GLY A 127 3.05 2.89 -7.23
N GLY A 128 1.90 2.92 -7.90
CA GLY A 128 1.85 2.91 -9.35
C GLY A 128 2.44 4.16 -10.01
N TYR A 129 2.18 5.34 -9.43
CA TYR A 129 2.77 6.60 -9.88
C TYR A 129 4.29 6.62 -9.75
N THR A 130 4.84 6.10 -8.64
CA THR A 130 6.30 6.01 -8.45
C THR A 130 6.96 5.19 -9.55
N VAL A 131 6.42 4.01 -9.86
CA VAL A 131 6.98 3.17 -10.94
C VAL A 131 6.86 3.87 -12.29
N SER A 132 5.71 4.48 -12.59
CA SER A 132 5.52 5.23 -13.82
C SER A 132 6.55 6.35 -13.97
N PHE A 133 6.78 7.14 -12.92
CA PHE A 133 7.71 8.25 -12.95
C PHE A 133 9.17 7.78 -13.14
N LEU A 134 9.58 6.75 -12.40
CA LEU A 134 10.93 6.19 -12.49
C LEU A 134 11.20 5.55 -13.86
N THR A 135 10.19 4.92 -14.47
CA THR A 135 10.33 4.30 -15.80
C THR A 135 10.44 5.37 -16.90
N SER A 136 9.69 6.48 -16.80
CA SER A 136 9.80 7.59 -17.74
C SER A 136 11.16 8.28 -17.70
N ARG A 137 11.77 8.44 -16.52
CA ARG A 137 13.13 9.01 -16.39
C ARG A 137 14.21 8.14 -17.05
N LYS A 138 14.18 6.83 -16.82
CA LYS A 138 15.13 5.89 -17.44
C LYS A 138 15.09 5.88 -18.97
N ALA A 139 13.94 6.20 -19.57
CA ALA A 139 13.82 6.33 -21.02
C ALA A 139 14.46 7.63 -21.55
N GLN A 140 14.46 8.70 -20.76
CA GLN A 140 15.03 10.00 -21.13
C GLN A 140 16.55 10.07 -20.95
N GLU A 141 17.14 9.25 -20.08
CA GLU A 141 18.60 9.15 -19.90
C GLU A 141 19.29 8.32 -21.01
N LYS A 142 18.51 7.69 -21.91
CA LYS A 142 19.01 6.78 -22.96
C LYS A 142 19.29 7.34 -24.39
N PRO A 143 19.42 8.66 -24.66
CA PRO A 143 19.90 9.11 -25.97
C PRO A 143 21.21 9.92 -25.91
N SER A 144 22.37 9.28 -26.17
CA SER A 144 23.52 9.90 -26.88
C SER A 144 24.74 8.98 -27.16
N GLU A 145 24.67 7.64 -27.01
CA GLU A 145 25.84 6.75 -27.29
C GLU A 145 25.75 6.01 -28.65
N ALA A 146 24.95 6.52 -29.58
CA ALA A 146 24.85 5.97 -30.92
C ALA A 146 24.84 7.10 -31.96
N GLU A 147 25.97 7.77 -32.12
CA GLU A 147 26.38 8.47 -33.34
C GLU A 147 27.91 8.53 -33.40
#